data_AF-A0A952V0I7-F1
#
_entry.id   AF-A0A952V0I7-F1
#
_cell.length_a   1.000
_cell.length_b   1.000
_cell.length_c   1.000
_cell.angle_alpha   90.00
_cell.angle_beta   90.00
_cell.angle_gamma   90.00
#
_symmetry.space_group_name_H-M   'P 1'
#
loop_
_entity.id
_entity.type
_entity.pdbx_description
1 polymer ?
#
loop_
_entity_poly.entity_id
_entity_poly.type
_entity_poly.pdbx_seq_one_letter_code
_entity_poly.pdbx_strand_id
1 'polypeptide(L)'
;MRLRGLVFERLATFERAEVNFCDETGAPLDAIVLVGESAAGKTMLLRTIAAILAEAAGAASELDASDVRRGAEDARCRVVLDEAIDGQRVIVTLEKELPREGWSRLKGLPAASFERWRTALATSAPNAAFAVAPKDDGDEDEGDEDDGDDDTGDPLVAWVAAAPRERVAPVLDRVLWPYRFERVEDGVLYFETPTGEARATELGEAFESVLVMTLELLRLSHDRAGAELAYVIDDVDKHLHPRWQSRILGDFRRAFPTVQIIASTHSPYVVASVDPSQVFRIEDGVVTRVSERVQKGSAVASVMDAAFGAPDLPGPRWTSAPPRALRSEVIGALLPDLGRGSVVYVLPEPLHARSAVDAFGEPALPNADAVTGWLFFIDREPGVPWGHPCEYVFRAPDGTLTRRRAIWPPAGIDKFVPIFWS
;
A
#
# COMPACT_ATOMS: atom_id res chain seq x y z
N MET A 1 9.97 -7.37 22.71
CA MET A 1 9.84 -5.95 22.39
C MET A 1 8.74 -5.76 21.37
N ARG A 2 7.81 -4.83 21.65
CA ARG A 2 6.89 -4.23 20.68
C ARG A 2 6.84 -2.73 20.85
N LEU A 3 6.87 -1.99 19.75
CA LEU A 3 6.69 -0.54 19.70
C LEU A 3 5.27 -0.16 20.12
N ARG A 4 5.16 0.68 21.15
CA ARG A 4 3.88 1.21 21.69
C ARG A 4 3.60 2.62 21.22
N GLY A 5 4.64 3.42 21.04
CA GLY A 5 4.45 4.83 20.76
C GLY A 5 5.76 5.55 20.53
N LEU A 6 5.60 6.79 20.08
CA LEU A 6 6.68 7.56 19.52
C LEU A 6 6.41 9.04 19.74
N VAL A 7 7.42 9.77 20.19
CA VAL A 7 7.36 11.23 20.33
C VAL A 7 8.59 11.83 19.70
N PHE A 8 8.39 12.78 18.80
CA PHE A 8 9.47 13.59 18.24
C PHE A 8 9.20 15.06 18.45
N GLU A 9 10.27 15.82 18.61
CA GLU A 9 10.28 17.27 18.60
C GLU A 9 11.44 17.73 17.73
N ARG A 10 11.16 18.67 16.81
CA ARG A 10 12.16 19.36 15.98
C ARG A 10 13.06 18.43 15.16
N LEU A 11 12.50 17.34 14.63
CA LEU A 11 13.22 16.34 13.83
C LEU A 11 12.84 16.45 12.36
N ALA A 12 13.81 16.71 11.48
CA ALA A 12 13.62 16.81 10.03
C ALA A 12 12.40 17.70 9.65
N THR A 13 11.38 17.13 9.01
CA THR A 13 10.15 17.83 8.61
C THR A 13 9.14 18.00 9.75
N PHE A 14 9.36 17.38 10.91
CA PHE A 14 8.45 17.39 12.06
C PHE A 14 8.82 18.47 13.07
N GLU A 15 7.87 19.36 13.36
CA GLU A 15 7.96 20.26 14.52
C GLU A 15 7.71 19.48 15.82
N ARG A 16 6.63 18.70 15.83
CA ARG A 16 6.32 17.73 16.87
C ARG A 16 5.40 16.66 16.30
N ALA A 17 5.66 15.40 16.63
CA ALA A 17 4.77 14.29 16.33
C ALA A 17 4.67 13.38 17.56
N GLU A 18 3.45 12.99 17.91
CA GLU A 18 3.18 12.09 19.05
C GLU A 18 2.17 11.06 18.58
N VAL A 19 2.58 9.79 18.60
CA VAL A 19 1.81 8.70 17.99
C VAL A 19 1.71 7.54 18.95
N ASN A 20 0.48 7.06 19.14
CA ASN A 20 0.18 5.84 19.87
C ASN A 20 -0.04 4.70 18.87
N PHE A 21 0.72 3.61 19.02
CA PHE A 21 0.65 2.39 18.23
C PHE A 21 -0.03 1.24 18.99
N CYS A 22 -0.93 1.56 19.92
CA CYS A 22 -1.73 0.57 20.62
C CYS A 22 -3.16 0.51 20.08
N ASP A 23 -3.82 -0.63 20.25
CA ASP A 23 -5.27 -0.77 20.06
C ASP A 23 -6.06 -0.15 21.22
N GLU A 24 -7.38 -0.27 21.17
CA GLU A 24 -8.31 0.25 22.19
C GLU A 24 -8.11 -0.38 23.57
N THR A 25 -7.53 -1.59 23.64
CA THR A 25 -7.23 -2.28 24.89
C THR A 25 -5.89 -1.83 25.49
N GLY A 26 -5.12 -1.03 24.74
CA GLY A 26 -3.76 -0.63 25.10
C GLY A 26 -2.71 -1.68 24.76
N ALA A 27 -3.04 -2.71 23.97
CA ALA A 27 -2.07 -3.67 23.48
C ALA A 27 -1.33 -3.11 22.24
N PRO A 28 -0.01 -3.32 22.08
CA PRO A 28 0.72 -2.86 20.91
C PRO A 28 0.20 -3.54 19.64
N LEU A 29 -0.04 -2.76 18.59
CA LEU A 29 -0.42 -3.26 17.27
C LEU A 29 0.65 -4.20 16.72
N ASP A 30 0.24 -5.24 16.02
CA ASP A 30 1.16 -6.21 15.41
C ASP A 30 1.70 -5.77 14.04
N ALA A 31 1.04 -4.79 13.42
CA ALA A 31 1.57 -4.08 12.26
C ALA A 31 1.26 -2.57 12.37
N ILE A 32 2.19 -1.78 11.86
CA ILE A 32 2.15 -0.32 11.74
C ILE A 32 2.51 0.01 10.29
N VAL A 33 1.61 0.70 9.59
CA VAL A 33 1.78 1.06 8.18
C VAL A 33 1.76 2.57 8.04
N LEU A 34 2.89 3.16 7.66
CA LEU A 34 3.04 4.59 7.42
C LEU A 34 2.72 4.92 5.96
N VAL A 35 1.82 5.88 5.75
CA VAL A 35 1.42 6.38 4.43
C VAL A 35 1.55 7.89 4.38
N GLY A 36 1.67 8.45 3.19
CA GLY A 36 1.84 9.89 2.98
C GLY A 36 2.57 10.18 1.67
N GLU A 37 2.57 11.43 1.25
CA GLU A 37 3.24 11.84 0.02
C GLU A 37 4.76 11.56 0.05
N SER A 38 5.39 11.62 -1.13
CA SER A 38 6.85 11.58 -1.22
C SER A 38 7.45 12.71 -0.39
N ALA A 39 8.53 12.42 0.34
CA ALA A 39 9.16 13.35 1.28
C ALA A 39 8.30 13.81 2.48
N ALA A 40 7.12 13.23 2.73
CA ALA A 40 6.32 13.52 3.93
C ALA A 40 7.04 13.18 5.25
N GLY A 41 8.08 12.33 5.18
CA GLY A 41 8.90 11.94 6.33
C GLY A 41 8.77 10.47 6.75
N LYS A 42 8.14 9.61 5.94
CA LYS A 42 7.98 8.16 6.21
C LYS A 42 9.33 7.47 6.49
N THR A 43 10.25 7.52 5.53
CA THR A 43 11.61 6.98 5.65
C THR A 43 12.34 7.53 6.87
N MET A 44 12.20 8.84 7.15
CA MET A 44 12.81 9.46 8.32
C MET A 44 12.28 8.88 9.63
N LEU A 45 10.97 8.66 9.75
CA LEU A 45 10.38 8.05 10.94
C LEU A 45 10.88 6.61 11.14
N LEU A 46 10.89 5.81 10.07
CA LEU A 46 11.39 4.44 10.12
C LEU A 46 12.88 4.39 10.49
N ARG A 47 13.71 5.22 9.84
CA ARG A 47 15.15 5.31 10.15
C ARG A 47 15.40 5.74 11.59
N THR A 48 14.61 6.69 12.10
CA THR A 48 14.73 7.14 13.49
C THR A 48 14.39 6.05 14.50
N ILE A 49 13.31 5.30 14.25
CA ILE A 49 12.95 4.14 15.07
C ILE A 49 14.10 3.11 15.02
N ALA A 50 14.56 2.75 13.82
CA ALA A 50 15.63 1.77 13.63
C ALA A 50 16.93 2.21 14.35
N ALA A 51 17.35 3.46 14.20
CA ALA A 51 18.58 3.99 14.80
C ALA A 51 18.53 3.99 16.33
N ILE A 52 17.41 4.40 16.93
CA ILE A 52 17.24 4.38 18.40
C ILE A 52 17.26 2.94 18.93
N LEU A 53 16.61 2.00 18.24
CA LEU A 53 16.61 0.59 18.62
C LEU A 53 17.98 -0.07 18.42
N ALA A 54 18.71 0.29 17.37
CA ALA A 54 20.06 -0.19 17.10
C ALA A 54 21.06 0.31 18.14
N GLU A 55 21.03 1.62 18.46
CA GLU A 55 21.86 2.21 19.51
C GLU A 55 21.55 1.60 20.88
N ALA A 56 20.26 1.36 21.17
CA ALA A 56 19.83 0.64 22.35
C ALA A 56 20.46 -0.77 22.42
N ALA A 57 20.53 -1.46 21.29
CA ALA A 57 21.12 -2.78 21.24
C ALA A 57 22.66 -2.76 21.18
N GLY A 58 23.29 -1.58 21.18
CA GLY A 58 24.75 -1.38 21.29
C GLY A 58 25.46 -1.07 19.98
N ALA A 59 24.72 -0.82 18.89
CA ALA A 59 25.28 -0.34 17.62
C ALA A 59 25.62 1.16 17.67
N ALA A 60 26.34 1.65 16.67
CA ALA A 60 26.57 3.08 16.50
C ALA A 60 25.26 3.79 16.12
N SER A 61 25.12 5.05 16.54
CA SER A 61 23.99 5.89 16.12
C SER A 61 24.10 6.24 14.65
N GLU A 62 23.03 5.99 13.89
CA GLU A 62 22.88 6.48 12.51
C GLU A 62 22.21 7.86 12.41
N LEU A 63 21.76 8.43 13.54
CA LEU A 63 21.21 9.78 13.60
C LEU A 63 22.30 10.80 13.86
N ASP A 64 22.26 11.92 13.13
CA ASP A 64 23.24 13.00 13.22
C ASP A 64 22.61 14.40 13.18
N ALA A 65 23.46 15.44 13.15
CA ALA A 65 23.03 16.84 13.18
C ALA A 65 22.23 17.27 11.93
N SER A 66 22.36 16.56 10.80
CA SER A 66 21.58 16.83 9.58
C SER A 66 20.10 16.46 9.74
N ASP A 67 19.78 15.59 10.71
CA ASP A 67 18.42 15.20 11.04
C ASP A 67 17.69 16.21 11.93
N VAL A 68 18.42 17.15 12.54
CA VAL A 68 17.82 18.24 13.31
C VAL A 68 17.08 19.18 12.36
N ARG A 69 15.82 19.49 12.69
CA ARG A 69 14.97 20.38 11.89
C ARG A 69 15.69 21.70 11.59
N ARG A 70 15.50 22.21 10.37
CA ARG A 70 16.10 23.48 9.96
C ARG A 70 15.59 24.61 10.86
N GLY A 71 16.52 25.34 11.48
CA GLY A 71 16.20 26.43 12.42
C GLY A 71 16.10 26.01 13.90
N ALA A 72 16.13 24.71 14.20
CA ALA A 72 16.22 24.21 15.57
C ALA A 72 17.68 24.06 16.02
N GLU A 73 17.95 24.22 17.31
CA GLU A 73 19.27 23.96 17.92
C GLU A 73 19.45 22.49 18.33
N ASP A 74 18.35 21.78 18.51
CA ASP A 74 18.30 20.39 18.92
C ASP A 74 17.04 19.69 18.37
N ALA A 75 17.05 18.36 18.40
CA ALA A 75 15.87 17.52 18.22
C ALA A 75 15.74 16.56 19.40
N ARG A 76 14.52 16.13 19.72
CA ARG A 76 14.28 15.09 20.72
C ARG A 76 13.45 13.98 20.13
N CYS A 77 13.86 12.75 20.37
CA CYS A 77 13.18 11.55 19.93
C CYS A 77 12.95 10.64 21.14
N ARG A 78 11.74 10.10 21.26
CA ARG A 78 11.38 9.16 22.32
C ARG A 78 10.64 7.99 21.72
N VAL A 79 11.14 6.79 21.98
CA VAL A 79 10.55 5.52 21.58
C VAL A 79 10.03 4.82 22.83
N VAL A 80 8.75 4.44 22.82
CA VAL A 80 8.09 3.73 23.92
C VAL A 80 7.86 2.29 23.50
N LEU A 81 8.38 1.36 24.30
CA LEU A 81 8.39 -0.07 24.03
C LEU A 81 7.63 -0.83 25.12
N ASP A 82 7.01 -1.92 24.70
CA ASP A 82 6.48 -2.97 25.55
C ASP A 82 7.46 -4.15 25.51
N GLU A 83 8.03 -4.52 26.65
CA GLU A 83 9.05 -5.56 26.70
C GLU A 83 8.74 -6.61 27.75
N ALA A 84 8.85 -7.88 27.38
CA ALA A 84 8.78 -9.00 28.32
C ALA A 84 10.16 -9.30 28.92
N ILE A 85 10.33 -8.96 30.21
CA ILE A 85 11.53 -9.21 31.02
C ILE A 85 11.15 -10.20 32.12
N ASP A 86 11.80 -11.37 32.15
CA ASP A 86 11.56 -12.42 33.14
C ASP A 86 10.08 -12.81 33.34
N GLY A 87 9.32 -12.81 32.24
CA GLY A 87 7.89 -13.14 32.24
C GLY A 87 6.96 -12.00 32.67
N GLN A 88 7.49 -10.82 33.00
CA GLN A 88 6.72 -9.61 33.28
C GLN A 88 6.82 -8.62 32.11
N ARG A 89 5.70 -7.99 31.73
CA ARG A 89 5.70 -6.91 30.74
C ARG A 89 6.03 -5.59 31.41
N VAL A 90 7.04 -4.90 30.89
CA VAL A 90 7.53 -3.61 31.38
C VAL A 90 7.49 -2.60 30.22
N ILE A 91 7.08 -1.38 30.52
CA ILE A 91 7.14 -0.28 29.56
C ILE A 91 8.53 0.36 29.64
N VAL A 92 9.27 0.28 28.54
CA VAL A 92 10.61 0.88 28.42
C VAL A 92 10.50 2.14 27.57
N THR A 93 11.09 3.23 28.02
CA THR A 93 11.15 4.49 27.28
C THR A 93 12.60 4.81 26.96
N LEU A 94 12.91 4.86 25.67
CA LEU A 94 14.22 5.24 25.14
C LEU A 94 14.12 6.68 24.66
N GLU A 95 15.00 7.56 25.11
CA GLU A 95 15.00 8.96 24.72
C GLU A 95 16.36 9.35 24.15
N LYS A 96 16.37 9.94 22.96
CA LYS A 96 17.54 10.53 22.34
C LYS A 96 17.33 12.01 22.15
N GLU A 97 18.25 12.80 22.67
CA GLU A 97 18.38 14.22 22.37
C GLU A 97 19.44 14.34 21.29
N LEU A 98 19.24 15.15 20.24
CA LEU A 98 20.13 15.28 19.08
C LEU A 98 20.50 16.75 18.96
N PRO A 99 21.62 17.18 19.55
CA PRO A 99 22.04 18.57 19.43
C PRO A 99 22.61 18.82 18.02
N ARG A 100 22.39 20.03 17.50
CA ARG A 100 22.95 20.46 16.20
C ARG A 100 24.46 20.65 16.24
N GLU A 101 24.99 20.94 17.43
CA GLU A 101 26.42 20.97 17.72
C GLU A 101 26.73 20.02 18.88
N GLY A 102 27.73 19.16 18.71
CA GLY A 102 28.14 18.19 19.73
C GLY A 102 27.53 16.80 19.54
N TRP A 103 27.59 15.98 20.58
CA TRP A 103 27.18 14.59 20.55
C TRP A 103 26.33 14.28 21.77
N SER A 104 25.46 13.31 21.63
CA SER A 104 24.57 12.84 22.67
C SER A 104 24.52 11.32 22.69
N ARG A 105 24.12 10.77 23.84
CA ARG A 105 23.87 9.34 24.00
C ARG A 105 22.41 9.10 24.29
N LEU A 106 21.92 7.94 23.89
CA LEU A 106 20.61 7.45 24.30
C LEU A 106 20.46 7.47 25.84
N LYS A 107 19.34 8.02 26.32
CA LYS A 107 18.94 8.12 27.72
C LYS A 107 17.78 7.17 28.02
N GLY A 108 17.82 6.62 29.23
CA GLY A 108 16.77 5.81 29.86
C GLY A 108 17.11 4.33 29.84
N LEU A 109 17.35 3.72 31.03
CA LEU A 109 17.27 2.26 31.33
C LEU A 109 17.61 1.87 32.78
N PRO A 110 17.10 0.71 33.24
CA PRO A 110 17.81 -0.26 34.08
C PRO A 110 18.76 -1.15 33.23
N ALA A 111 20.00 -1.35 33.68
CA ALA A 111 21.08 -2.01 32.92
C ALA A 111 20.82 -3.46 32.45
N ALA A 112 19.91 -4.20 33.10
CA ALA A 112 19.64 -5.61 32.84
C ALA A 112 18.93 -5.89 31.50
N SER A 113 18.07 -4.98 31.02
CA SER A 113 17.39 -5.15 29.74
C SER A 113 18.37 -5.18 28.57
N PHE A 114 19.50 -4.48 28.68
CA PHE A 114 20.42 -4.27 27.55
C PHE A 114 21.42 -5.41 27.34
N GLU A 115 21.75 -6.18 28.38
CA GLU A 115 22.69 -7.29 28.24
C GLU A 115 22.11 -8.39 27.34
N ARG A 116 20.80 -8.67 27.48
CA ARG A 116 20.06 -9.61 26.60
C ARG A 116 20.07 -9.17 25.13
N TRP A 117 19.99 -7.88 24.85
CA TRP A 117 19.93 -7.34 23.49
C TRP A 117 21.32 -7.26 22.86
N ARG A 118 22.34 -6.87 23.62
CA ARG A 118 23.74 -6.95 23.19
C ARG A 118 24.14 -8.37 22.87
N THR A 119 23.75 -9.36 23.68
CA THR A 119 24.01 -10.77 23.38
C THR A 119 23.28 -11.20 22.11
N ALA A 120 22.02 -10.79 21.92
CA ALA A 120 21.24 -11.13 20.72
C ALA A 120 21.79 -10.47 19.43
N LEU A 121 22.38 -9.27 19.52
CA LEU A 121 23.03 -8.59 18.40
C LEU A 121 24.46 -9.05 18.13
N ALA A 122 25.23 -9.41 19.17
CA ALA A 122 26.59 -9.91 19.01
C ALA A 122 26.64 -11.26 18.26
N THR A 123 25.55 -12.03 18.31
CA THR A 123 25.35 -13.25 17.49
C THR A 123 24.88 -12.97 16.06
N SER A 124 24.62 -11.72 15.69
CA SER A 124 24.13 -11.32 14.36
C SER A 124 25.04 -10.28 13.69
N ALA A 125 26.15 -10.74 13.15
CA ALA A 125 26.64 -10.23 11.86
C ALA A 125 26.35 -11.36 10.83
N PRO A 126 25.88 -11.06 9.61
CA PRO A 126 26.65 -10.27 8.65
C PRO A 126 25.83 -9.26 7.83
N ASN A 127 26.55 -8.42 7.08
CA ASN A 127 26.05 -7.58 6.01
C ASN A 127 25.25 -8.42 5.01
N ALA A 128 23.94 -8.17 4.88
CA ALA A 128 23.14 -8.69 3.79
C ALA A 128 23.32 -7.76 2.58
N ALA A 129 24.36 -8.00 1.81
CA ALA A 129 24.43 -7.55 0.42
C ALA A 129 24.33 -8.81 -0.43
N PHE A 130 23.16 -9.03 -1.05
CA PHE A 130 23.12 -9.87 -2.24
C PHE A 130 24.03 -9.17 -3.26
N ALA A 131 25.22 -9.71 -3.49
CA ALA A 131 26.07 -9.24 -4.57
C ALA A 131 25.41 -9.68 -5.88
N VAL A 132 24.56 -8.81 -6.43
CA VAL A 132 24.16 -8.91 -7.83
C VAL A 132 25.40 -8.55 -8.63
N ALA A 133 26.11 -9.55 -9.16
CA ALA A 133 27.07 -9.32 -10.21
C ALA A 133 26.36 -8.52 -11.32
N PRO A 134 26.89 -7.35 -11.73
CA PRO A 134 26.31 -6.60 -12.84
C PRO A 134 26.19 -7.51 -14.06
N LYS A 135 25.07 -7.42 -14.77
CA LYS A 135 25.02 -7.93 -16.15
C LYS A 135 26.10 -7.19 -16.92
N ASP A 136 27.06 -7.96 -17.40
CA ASP A 136 28.05 -7.58 -18.39
C ASP A 136 27.31 -7.27 -19.70
N ASP A 137 26.76 -6.05 -19.80
CA ASP A 137 26.35 -5.47 -21.06
C ASP A 137 27.64 -5.07 -21.77
N GLY A 138 28.14 -6.00 -22.58
CA GLY A 138 29.41 -5.87 -23.26
C GLY A 138 29.57 -4.56 -24.02
N ASP A 139 30.72 -3.93 -23.84
CA ASP A 139 31.54 -3.31 -24.88
C ASP A 139 32.96 -3.14 -24.33
N GLU A 140 33.88 -3.92 -24.91
CA GLU A 140 35.34 -3.71 -25.08
C GLU A 140 36.12 -2.86 -24.06
N ASP A 141 36.98 -3.49 -23.24
CA ASP A 141 38.43 -3.19 -23.28
C ASP A 141 39.28 -4.22 -22.51
N GLU A 142 40.46 -4.50 -23.05
CA GLU A 142 41.45 -5.50 -22.62
C GLU A 142 42.06 -5.19 -21.24
N GLY A 143 42.07 -6.19 -20.36
CA GLY A 143 42.85 -6.17 -19.12
C GLY A 143 42.64 -7.44 -18.31
N ASP A 144 43.57 -8.39 -18.43
CA ASP A 144 43.66 -9.56 -17.55
C ASP A 144 43.90 -9.10 -16.10
N GLU A 145 42.84 -8.89 -15.33
CA GLU A 145 42.87 -8.95 -13.87
C GLU A 145 42.23 -10.28 -13.45
N ASP A 146 43.11 -11.22 -13.07
CA ASP A 146 42.81 -12.46 -12.38
C ASP A 146 42.21 -12.12 -11.00
N ASP A 147 40.95 -11.71 -10.99
CA ASP A 147 40.15 -11.59 -9.78
C ASP A 147 39.74 -13.00 -9.34
N GLY A 148 40.50 -13.54 -8.40
CA GLY A 148 40.15 -14.75 -7.68
C GLY A 148 38.76 -14.63 -7.07
N ASP A 149 37.80 -15.28 -7.70
CA ASP A 149 36.43 -15.50 -7.24
C ASP A 149 36.48 -16.25 -5.91
N ASP A 150 36.44 -15.52 -4.80
CA ASP A 150 36.35 -16.07 -3.46
C ASP A 150 34.91 -16.59 -3.32
N ASP A 151 34.70 -17.86 -3.71
CA ASP A 151 33.49 -18.69 -3.69
C ASP A 151 32.89 -18.81 -2.27
N THR A 152 32.54 -17.67 -1.68
CA THR A 152 31.77 -17.55 -0.45
C THR A 152 30.32 -17.41 -0.85
N GLY A 153 29.68 -18.55 -1.12
CA GLY A 153 28.26 -18.62 -1.46
C GLY A 153 27.36 -17.83 -0.49
N ASP A 154 26.20 -17.39 -0.98
CA ASP A 154 25.29 -16.50 -0.26
C ASP A 154 24.95 -17.03 1.16
N PRO A 155 25.17 -16.22 2.23
CA PRO A 155 24.95 -16.65 3.61
C PRO A 155 23.51 -17.07 3.93
N LEU A 156 22.50 -16.43 3.31
CA LEU A 156 21.10 -16.80 3.49
C LEU A 156 20.80 -18.13 2.80
N VAL A 157 21.35 -18.36 1.61
CA VAL A 157 21.16 -19.64 0.90
C VAL A 157 21.86 -20.77 1.64
N ALA A 158 23.08 -20.55 2.14
CA ALA A 158 23.78 -21.51 2.97
C ALA A 158 23.00 -21.83 4.26
N TRP A 159 22.39 -20.81 4.89
CA TRP A 159 21.53 -21.01 6.06
C TRP A 159 20.28 -21.85 5.72
N VAL A 160 19.62 -21.58 4.59
CA VAL A 160 18.47 -22.36 4.13
C VAL A 160 18.84 -23.82 3.86
N ALA A 161 20.00 -24.06 3.25
CA ALA A 161 20.50 -25.41 2.98
C ALA A 161 20.74 -26.22 4.26
N ALA A 162 21.17 -25.55 5.33
CA ALA A 162 21.41 -26.17 6.63
C ALA A 162 20.14 -26.29 7.51
N ALA A 163 19.10 -25.49 7.26
CA ALA A 163 17.90 -25.45 8.08
C ALA A 163 16.94 -26.61 7.80
N PRO A 164 16.21 -27.14 8.80
CA PRO A 164 15.22 -28.19 8.59
C PRO A 164 14.11 -27.77 7.60
N ARG A 165 13.91 -28.54 6.54
CA ARG A 165 12.93 -28.25 5.48
C ARG A 165 11.51 -28.04 6.03
N GLU A 166 11.13 -28.77 7.07
CA GLU A 166 9.80 -28.68 7.69
C GLU A 166 9.54 -27.34 8.37
N ARG A 167 10.62 -26.59 8.69
CA ARG A 167 10.53 -25.22 9.23
C ARG A 167 10.56 -24.17 8.14
N VAL A 168 11.32 -24.41 7.07
CA VAL A 168 11.52 -23.44 5.98
C VAL A 168 10.38 -23.46 4.97
N ALA A 169 10.06 -24.64 4.41
CA ALA A 169 9.16 -24.76 3.28
C ALA A 169 7.75 -24.19 3.57
N PRO A 170 7.09 -24.43 4.73
CA PRO A 170 5.75 -23.90 4.97
C PRO A 170 5.68 -22.36 5.00
N VAL A 171 6.77 -21.70 5.36
CA VAL A 171 6.86 -20.23 5.38
C VAL A 171 7.08 -19.71 3.96
N LEU A 172 8.05 -20.28 3.24
CA LEU A 172 8.32 -19.91 1.85
C LEU A 172 7.10 -20.13 0.97
N ASP A 173 6.49 -21.30 1.00
CA ASP A 173 5.30 -21.64 0.20
C ASP A 173 4.11 -20.72 0.47
N ARG A 174 3.99 -20.21 1.70
CA ARG A 174 2.92 -19.28 2.09
C ARG A 174 3.17 -17.90 1.50
N VAL A 175 4.33 -17.32 1.78
CA VAL A 175 4.64 -15.95 1.40
C VAL A 175 4.85 -15.84 -0.11
N LEU A 176 5.57 -16.79 -0.68
CA LEU A 176 5.93 -16.83 -2.10
C LEU A 176 4.87 -17.51 -2.95
N TRP A 177 3.66 -17.78 -2.44
CA TRP A 177 2.61 -18.35 -3.28
C TRP A 177 2.39 -17.51 -4.55
N PRO A 178 2.30 -18.11 -5.76
CA PRO A 178 2.09 -19.54 -6.04
C PRO A 178 3.36 -20.41 -6.17
N TYR A 179 4.54 -19.87 -5.89
CA TYR A 179 5.81 -20.61 -5.95
C TYR A 179 5.95 -21.53 -4.73
N ARG A 180 6.39 -22.77 -4.93
CA ARG A 180 6.68 -23.73 -3.86
C ARG A 180 8.17 -24.02 -3.79
N PHE A 181 8.74 -24.01 -2.59
CA PHE A 181 10.16 -24.27 -2.39
C PHE A 181 10.47 -25.75 -2.57
N GLU A 182 11.37 -26.10 -3.49
CA GLU A 182 11.72 -27.49 -3.82
C GLU A 182 13.00 -27.95 -3.14
N ARG A 183 14.12 -27.30 -3.41
CA ARG A 183 15.43 -27.68 -2.85
C ARG A 183 16.44 -26.54 -2.90
N VAL A 184 17.55 -26.74 -2.20
CA VAL A 184 18.81 -26.05 -2.48
C VAL A 184 19.71 -27.05 -3.18
N GLU A 185 20.31 -26.66 -4.30
CA GLU A 185 21.29 -27.45 -5.04
C GLU A 185 22.38 -26.49 -5.54
N ASP A 186 23.64 -26.82 -5.25
CA ASP A 186 24.83 -26.03 -5.62
C ASP A 186 24.72 -24.52 -5.30
N GLY A 187 24.23 -24.19 -4.09
CA GLY A 187 24.08 -22.80 -3.65
C GLY A 187 22.94 -22.04 -4.33
N VAL A 188 22.04 -22.73 -5.03
CA VAL A 188 20.88 -22.13 -5.72
C VAL A 188 19.58 -22.67 -5.14
N LEU A 189 18.62 -21.76 -4.92
CA LEU A 189 17.26 -22.09 -4.49
C LEU A 189 16.38 -22.43 -5.71
N TYR A 190 15.74 -23.60 -5.67
CA TYR A 190 14.81 -24.08 -6.70
C TYR A 190 13.37 -24.00 -6.22
N PHE A 191 12.49 -23.57 -7.11
CA PHE A 191 11.05 -23.44 -6.85
C PHE A 191 10.22 -24.11 -7.94
N GLU A 192 9.15 -24.79 -7.55
CA GLU A 192 8.07 -25.18 -8.45
C GLU A 192 7.21 -23.94 -8.75
N THR A 193 7.04 -23.65 -10.03
CA THR A 193 6.20 -22.57 -10.56
C THR A 193 5.01 -23.14 -11.32
N PRO A 194 3.96 -22.34 -11.63
CA PRO A 194 2.86 -22.78 -12.50
C PRO A 194 3.29 -23.28 -13.89
N THR A 195 4.49 -22.90 -14.36
CA THR A 195 5.02 -23.25 -15.68
C THR A 195 6.13 -24.31 -15.65
N GLY A 196 6.47 -24.83 -14.48
CA GLY A 196 7.56 -25.79 -14.27
C GLY A 196 8.55 -25.34 -13.19
N GLU A 197 9.63 -26.09 -13.00
CA GLU A 197 10.70 -25.73 -12.07
C GLU A 197 11.51 -24.53 -12.58
N ALA A 198 11.91 -23.64 -11.68
CA ALA A 198 12.77 -22.50 -11.99
C ALA A 198 13.73 -22.19 -10.84
N ARG A 199 14.86 -21.54 -11.16
CA ARG A 199 15.81 -21.01 -10.18
C ARG A 199 15.29 -19.70 -9.62
N ALA A 200 15.57 -19.40 -8.35
CA ALA A 200 15.17 -18.13 -7.72
C ALA A 200 15.62 -16.89 -8.54
N THR A 201 16.82 -16.94 -9.10
CA THR A 201 17.42 -15.88 -9.92
C THR A 201 16.69 -15.63 -11.25
N GLU A 202 15.84 -16.57 -11.69
CA GLU A 202 15.07 -16.46 -12.94
C GLU A 202 13.66 -15.88 -12.72
N LEU A 203 13.22 -15.72 -11.46
CA LEU A 203 11.84 -15.35 -11.11
C LEU A 203 11.62 -13.84 -11.01
N GLY A 204 12.67 -13.05 -11.20
CA GLY A 204 12.64 -11.59 -11.30
C GLY A 204 12.66 -10.86 -9.96
N GLU A 205 12.84 -9.53 -10.05
CA GLU A 205 13.10 -8.62 -8.93
C GLU A 205 12.01 -8.65 -7.85
N ALA A 206 10.73 -8.72 -8.26
CA ALA A 206 9.60 -8.78 -7.34
C ALA A 206 9.64 -10.01 -6.44
N PHE A 207 10.03 -11.16 -7.00
CA PHE A 207 10.16 -12.42 -6.28
C PHE A 207 11.37 -12.36 -5.34
N GLU A 208 12.50 -11.89 -5.85
CA GLU A 208 13.76 -11.78 -5.11
C GLU A 208 13.60 -10.90 -3.86
N SER A 209 12.98 -9.72 -4.00
CA SER A 209 12.72 -8.82 -2.87
C SER A 209 11.92 -9.50 -1.76
N VAL A 210 10.84 -10.22 -2.11
CA VAL A 210 10.02 -10.94 -1.13
C VAL A 210 10.78 -12.13 -0.54
N LEU A 211 11.56 -12.84 -1.35
CA LEU A 211 12.39 -13.96 -0.91
C LEU A 211 13.39 -13.50 0.14
N VAL A 212 14.17 -12.45 -0.13
CA VAL A 212 15.19 -11.92 0.80
C VAL A 212 14.55 -11.55 2.13
N MET A 213 13.49 -10.73 2.12
CA MET A 213 12.78 -10.35 3.35
C MET A 213 12.26 -11.58 4.12
N THR A 214 11.76 -12.59 3.41
CA THR A 214 11.25 -13.82 4.04
C THR A 214 12.37 -14.63 4.66
N LEU A 215 13.49 -14.79 3.97
CA LEU A 215 14.66 -15.52 4.46
C LEU A 215 15.29 -14.84 5.67
N GLU A 216 15.41 -13.51 5.64
CA GLU A 216 15.90 -12.73 6.78
C GLU A 216 14.99 -12.90 8.00
N LEU A 217 13.67 -12.72 7.83
CA LEU A 217 12.71 -12.92 8.91
C LEU A 217 12.71 -14.34 9.45
N LEU A 218 12.83 -15.34 8.57
CA LEU A 218 12.87 -16.74 8.95
C LEU A 218 14.15 -17.07 9.74
N ARG A 219 15.31 -16.62 9.27
CA ARG A 219 16.59 -16.75 9.97
C ARG A 219 16.53 -16.07 11.34
N LEU A 220 16.11 -14.80 11.40
CA LEU A 220 16.01 -14.04 12.64
C LEU A 220 15.04 -14.70 13.65
N SER A 221 13.90 -15.19 13.18
CA SER A 221 12.90 -15.85 14.02
C SER A 221 13.39 -17.21 14.54
N HIS A 222 14.23 -17.91 13.77
CA HIS A 222 14.84 -19.17 14.17
C HIS A 222 15.95 -18.97 15.19
N ASP A 223 16.93 -18.12 14.86
CA ASP A 223 18.11 -17.84 15.69
C ASP A 223 17.70 -17.20 17.03
N ARG A 224 16.52 -16.57 17.08
CA ARG A 224 15.94 -15.93 18.27
C ARG A 224 14.58 -16.52 18.64
N ALA A 225 14.48 -17.84 18.67
CA ALA A 225 13.25 -18.54 19.02
C ALA A 225 12.63 -18.01 20.33
N GLY A 226 11.37 -17.56 20.26
CA GLY A 226 10.63 -17.01 21.39
C GLY A 226 10.92 -15.52 21.70
N ALA A 227 11.81 -14.87 20.95
CA ALA A 227 11.96 -13.42 21.00
C ALA A 227 10.80 -12.74 20.26
N GLU A 228 10.31 -11.65 20.83
CA GLU A 228 9.47 -10.70 20.08
C GLU A 228 10.41 -9.77 19.30
N LEU A 229 10.22 -9.69 17.99
CA LEU A 229 11.05 -8.89 17.08
C LEU A 229 10.25 -7.71 16.53
N ALA A 230 10.93 -6.62 16.18
CA ALA A 230 10.37 -5.57 15.34
C ALA A 230 11.11 -5.59 13.99
N TYR A 231 10.36 -5.56 12.90
CA TYR A 231 10.90 -5.58 11.54
C TYR A 231 10.46 -4.34 10.79
N VAL A 232 11.43 -3.52 10.40
CA VAL A 232 11.23 -2.20 9.79
C VAL A 232 11.46 -2.31 8.29
N ILE A 233 10.47 -1.94 7.48
CA ILE A 233 10.53 -2.02 6.01
C ILE A 233 10.19 -0.67 5.42
N ASP A 234 11.10 -0.07 4.66
CA ASP A 234 10.77 1.11 3.86
C ASP A 234 10.30 0.68 2.47
N ASP A 235 9.25 1.30 1.97
CA ASP A 235 8.59 1.02 0.69
C ASP A 235 8.32 -0.48 0.46
N VAL A 236 7.53 -1.09 1.35
CA VAL A 236 7.22 -2.53 1.29
C VAL A 236 6.56 -2.97 -0.03
N ASP A 237 6.02 -2.04 -0.81
CA ASP A 237 5.39 -2.28 -2.10
C ASP A 237 6.32 -2.15 -3.32
N LYS A 238 7.58 -1.71 -3.12
CA LYS A 238 8.52 -1.44 -4.20
C LYS A 238 8.78 -2.70 -5.03
N HIS A 239 8.66 -2.59 -6.36
CA HIS A 239 8.79 -3.68 -7.34
C HIS A 239 7.77 -4.83 -7.19
N LEU A 240 6.82 -4.77 -6.24
CA LEU A 240 5.86 -5.85 -6.03
C LEU A 240 4.67 -5.75 -6.99
N HIS A 241 4.29 -6.89 -7.56
CA HIS A 241 3.01 -6.99 -8.28
C HIS A 241 1.82 -6.70 -7.33
N PRO A 242 0.73 -6.04 -7.78
CA PRO A 242 -0.41 -5.67 -6.91
C PRO A 242 -1.02 -6.83 -6.11
N ARG A 243 -0.95 -8.05 -6.65
CA ARG A 243 -1.37 -9.29 -5.97
C ARG A 243 -0.54 -9.59 -4.72
N TRP A 244 0.76 -9.29 -4.73
CA TRP A 244 1.63 -9.39 -3.56
C TRP A 244 1.44 -8.21 -2.62
N GLN A 245 1.31 -6.99 -3.14
CA GLN A 245 1.00 -5.81 -2.33
C GLN A 245 -0.28 -6.03 -1.47
N SER A 246 -1.31 -6.65 -2.05
CA SER A 246 -2.57 -6.96 -1.34
C SER A 246 -2.48 -8.06 -0.27
N ARG A 247 -1.34 -8.75 -0.10
CA ARG A 247 -1.22 -9.89 0.83
C ARG A 247 0.00 -9.87 1.73
N ILE A 248 1.10 -9.22 1.32
CA ILE A 248 2.43 -9.42 1.89
C ILE A 248 2.46 -9.24 3.40
N LEU A 249 1.84 -8.16 3.91
CA LEU A 249 1.75 -7.91 5.35
C LEU A 249 0.90 -8.97 6.07
N GLY A 250 -0.17 -9.44 5.44
CA GLY A 250 -1.00 -10.52 5.98
C GLY A 250 -0.28 -11.87 6.00
N ASP A 251 0.53 -12.17 4.99
CA ASP A 251 1.35 -13.38 4.93
C ASP A 251 2.47 -13.35 5.95
N PHE A 252 3.20 -12.23 6.07
CA PHE A 252 4.21 -12.04 7.11
C PHE A 252 3.64 -12.17 8.51
N ARG A 253 2.49 -11.57 8.81
CA ARG A 253 1.85 -11.71 10.14
C ARG A 253 1.45 -13.14 10.47
N ARG A 254 1.03 -13.92 9.47
CA ARG A 254 0.69 -15.34 9.65
C ARG A 254 1.93 -16.22 9.81
N ALA A 255 2.98 -15.92 9.04
CA ALA A 255 4.25 -16.65 9.09
C ALA A 255 5.06 -16.33 10.36
N PHE A 256 4.98 -15.09 10.84
CA PHE A 256 5.83 -14.55 11.90
C PHE A 256 4.99 -13.83 12.98
N PRO A 257 4.14 -14.54 13.74
CA PRO A 257 3.19 -13.92 14.67
C PRO A 257 3.85 -13.20 15.87
N THR A 258 5.11 -13.51 16.17
CA THR A 258 5.90 -12.84 17.22
C THR A 258 6.60 -11.58 16.74
N VAL A 259 6.53 -11.29 15.43
CA VAL A 259 7.18 -10.14 14.80
C VAL A 259 6.17 -9.01 14.62
N GLN A 260 6.51 -7.83 15.12
CA GLN A 260 5.80 -6.60 14.83
C GLN A 260 6.35 -5.99 13.54
N ILE A 261 5.50 -5.80 12.54
CA ILE A 261 5.90 -5.23 11.25
C ILE A 261 5.68 -3.71 11.27
N ILE A 262 6.71 -2.95 10.91
CA ILE A 262 6.66 -1.48 10.82
C ILE A 262 7.05 -1.12 9.40
N ALA A 263 6.08 -0.81 8.55
CA ALA A 263 6.30 -0.60 7.14
C ALA A 263 5.90 0.81 6.70
N SER A 264 6.55 1.34 5.68
CA SER A 264 5.99 2.44 4.87
C SER A 264 5.46 1.88 3.55
N THR A 265 4.47 2.56 2.96
CA THR A 265 3.96 2.18 1.64
C THR A 265 3.38 3.36 0.88
N HIS A 266 3.49 3.28 -0.44
CA HIS A 266 2.78 4.13 -1.40
C HIS A 266 1.58 3.43 -2.05
N SER A 267 1.39 2.14 -1.76
CA SER A 267 0.40 1.32 -2.44
C SER A 267 -0.94 1.30 -1.69
N PRO A 268 -2.05 1.69 -2.35
CA PRO A 268 -3.38 1.52 -1.77
C PRO A 268 -3.76 0.04 -1.60
N TYR A 269 -3.12 -0.88 -2.32
CA TYR A 269 -3.34 -2.31 -2.16
C TYR A 269 -2.79 -2.83 -0.84
N VAL A 270 -1.61 -2.34 -0.41
CA VAL A 270 -1.06 -2.66 0.92
C VAL A 270 -1.98 -2.12 2.00
N VAL A 271 -2.41 -0.87 1.88
CA VAL A 271 -3.31 -0.22 2.85
C VAL A 271 -4.66 -0.95 2.95
N ALA A 272 -5.24 -1.36 1.82
CA ALA A 272 -6.48 -2.14 1.79
C ALA A 272 -6.33 -3.53 2.44
N SER A 273 -5.11 -4.06 2.56
CA SER A 273 -4.85 -5.41 3.10
C SER A 273 -4.80 -5.49 4.63
N VAL A 274 -4.66 -4.35 5.31
CA VAL A 274 -4.51 -4.26 6.77
C VAL A 274 -5.73 -3.65 7.45
N ASP A 275 -5.79 -3.76 8.77
CA ASP A 275 -6.83 -3.08 9.54
C ASP A 275 -6.55 -1.56 9.53
N PRO A 276 -7.56 -0.70 9.36
CA PRO A 276 -7.41 0.76 9.34
C PRO A 276 -6.73 1.33 10.58
N SER A 277 -6.94 0.70 11.75
CA SER A 277 -6.31 1.10 13.01
C SER A 277 -4.78 0.98 12.98
N GLN A 278 -4.25 0.28 11.99
CA GLN A 278 -2.83 0.01 11.77
C GLN A 278 -2.19 1.00 10.78
N VAL A 279 -2.99 1.87 10.16
CA VAL A 279 -2.53 2.80 9.12
C VAL A 279 -2.38 4.19 9.71
N PHE A 280 -1.22 4.80 9.50
CA PHE A 280 -0.87 6.13 10.00
C PHE A 280 -0.47 7.02 8.83
N ARG A 281 -1.26 8.06 8.59
CA ARG A 281 -1.02 9.06 7.55
C ARG A 281 -0.11 10.17 8.07
N ILE A 282 0.89 10.50 7.28
CA ILE A 282 1.79 11.63 7.49
C ILE A 282 1.44 12.71 6.47
N GLU A 283 1.05 13.87 6.98
CA GLU A 283 0.64 15.03 6.18
C GLU A 283 1.05 16.30 6.93
N ASP A 284 1.71 17.23 6.25
CA ASP A 284 2.17 18.52 6.82
C ASP A 284 2.94 18.40 8.14
N GLY A 285 3.76 17.35 8.29
CA GLY A 285 4.53 17.09 9.50
C GLY A 285 3.68 16.65 10.70
N VAL A 286 2.44 16.23 10.47
CA VAL A 286 1.54 15.64 11.45
C VAL A 286 1.32 14.17 11.12
N VAL A 287 1.35 13.32 12.14
CA VAL A 287 1.06 11.89 12.00
C VAL A 287 -0.30 11.61 12.62
N THR A 288 -1.22 11.07 11.83
CA THR A 288 -2.60 10.76 12.25
C THR A 288 -2.93 9.32 11.95
N ARG A 289 -3.72 8.67 12.81
CA ARG A 289 -4.26 7.33 12.50
C ARG A 289 -5.41 7.49 11.51
N VAL A 290 -5.44 6.66 10.47
CA VAL A 290 -6.51 6.68 9.46
C VAL A 290 -7.84 6.25 10.10
N SER A 291 -8.93 6.91 9.69
CA SER A 291 -10.26 6.72 10.28
C SER A 291 -10.90 5.37 9.95
N GLU A 292 -11.89 4.97 10.76
CA GLU A 292 -12.78 3.81 10.55
C GLU A 292 -13.57 3.80 9.22
N ARG A 293 -13.53 4.89 8.44
CA ARG A 293 -14.16 4.95 7.10
C ARG A 293 -13.49 4.01 6.11
N VAL A 294 -12.22 3.70 6.32
CA VAL A 294 -11.56 2.59 5.65
C VAL A 294 -11.84 1.35 6.48
N GLN A 295 -12.05 0.22 5.82
CA GLN A 295 -12.05 -1.13 6.41
C GLN A 295 -11.10 -2.02 5.62
N LYS A 296 -10.61 -3.11 6.22
CA LYS A 296 -9.85 -4.12 5.49
C LYS A 296 -10.67 -4.63 4.29
N GLY A 297 -10.08 -4.62 3.11
CA GLY A 297 -10.75 -4.97 1.85
C GLY A 297 -11.56 -3.84 1.22
N SER A 298 -11.44 -2.60 1.71
CA SER A 298 -12.08 -1.43 1.09
C SER A 298 -11.68 -1.27 -0.37
N ALA A 299 -12.58 -0.68 -1.15
CA ALA A 299 -12.28 -0.27 -2.51
C ALA A 299 -11.09 0.70 -2.52
N VAL A 300 -10.22 0.56 -3.54
CA VAL A 300 -9.03 1.42 -3.72
C VAL A 300 -9.40 2.90 -3.69
N ALA A 301 -10.50 3.31 -4.32
CA ALA A 301 -10.99 4.68 -4.29
C ALA A 301 -11.20 5.22 -2.87
N SER A 302 -11.83 4.43 -1.99
CA SER A 302 -12.05 4.81 -0.58
C SER A 302 -10.74 4.90 0.20
N VAL A 303 -9.78 4.02 -0.12
CA VAL A 303 -8.44 4.06 0.47
C VAL A 303 -7.67 5.29 0.02
N MET A 304 -7.72 5.63 -1.27
CA MET A 304 -7.07 6.82 -1.83
C MET A 304 -7.58 8.10 -1.16
N ASP A 305 -8.91 8.22 -1.01
CA ASP A 305 -9.54 9.36 -0.33
C ASP A 305 -9.11 9.43 1.15
N ALA A 306 -9.39 8.39 1.92
CA ALA A 306 -9.26 8.45 3.36
C ALA A 306 -7.81 8.31 3.86
N ALA A 307 -6.99 7.45 3.25
CA ALA A 307 -5.62 7.17 3.71
C ALA A 307 -4.55 8.05 3.03
N PHE A 308 -4.75 8.40 1.76
CA PHE A 308 -3.77 9.22 1.03
C PHE A 308 -4.19 10.69 0.88
N GLY A 309 -5.41 11.06 1.29
CA GLY A 309 -5.91 12.43 1.08
C GLY A 309 -6.11 12.76 -0.40
N ALA A 310 -6.11 11.74 -1.25
CA ALA A 310 -6.29 11.82 -2.68
C ALA A 310 -7.67 11.24 -3.00
N PRO A 311 -8.77 12.01 -2.76
CA PRO A 311 -10.08 11.59 -3.23
C PRO A 311 -9.94 11.25 -4.71
N ASP A 312 -10.71 10.24 -5.16
CA ASP A 312 -10.77 9.82 -6.56
C ASP A 312 -10.48 11.03 -7.44
N LEU A 313 -9.38 10.97 -8.20
CA LEU A 313 -9.18 11.91 -9.28
C LEU A 313 -10.54 11.91 -9.95
N PRO A 314 -11.24 13.06 -10.01
CA PRO A 314 -12.42 13.08 -10.83
C PRO A 314 -11.93 12.51 -12.15
N GLY A 315 -12.56 11.46 -12.68
CA GLY A 315 -12.09 10.87 -13.92
C GLY A 315 -12.18 11.93 -15.04
N PRO A 316 -12.81 11.65 -16.17
CA PRO A 316 -13.72 12.69 -16.62
C PRO A 316 -14.66 12.93 -15.43
N ARG A 317 -14.46 14.02 -14.67
CA ARG A 317 -15.57 14.72 -14.05
C ARG A 317 -16.46 14.98 -15.25
N TRP A 318 -17.39 14.08 -15.52
CA TRP A 318 -18.60 14.49 -16.17
C TRP A 318 -19.23 15.45 -15.16
N THR A 319 -18.79 16.71 -15.17
CA THR A 319 -19.20 17.83 -14.31
C THR A 319 -20.67 18.20 -14.50
N SER A 320 -21.42 17.27 -15.06
CA SER A 320 -22.65 17.51 -15.78
C SER A 320 -23.41 16.17 -15.92
N ALA A 321 -23.32 15.24 -14.97
CA ALA A 321 -24.51 14.42 -14.74
C ALA A 321 -25.63 15.34 -14.19
N PRO A 322 -26.90 15.18 -14.60
CA PRO A 322 -27.95 16.03 -14.06
C PRO A 322 -28.03 15.91 -12.52
N PRO A 323 -28.41 17.00 -11.82
CA PRO A 323 -28.59 16.97 -10.37
C PRO A 323 -29.41 15.76 -9.93
N ARG A 324 -29.09 15.19 -8.76
CA ARG A 324 -29.78 13.99 -8.24
C ARG A 324 -31.30 14.16 -8.20
N ALA A 325 -31.80 15.35 -7.90
CA ALA A 325 -33.22 15.68 -7.92
C ALA A 325 -33.84 15.48 -9.32
N LEU A 326 -33.18 16.00 -10.36
CA LEU A 326 -33.62 15.85 -11.76
C LEU A 326 -33.57 14.39 -12.22
N ARG A 327 -32.51 13.66 -11.84
CA ARG A 327 -32.43 12.21 -12.13
C ARG A 327 -33.60 11.45 -11.48
N SER A 328 -33.92 11.76 -10.23
CA SER A 328 -35.01 11.11 -9.50
C SER A 328 -36.38 11.46 -10.10
N GLU A 329 -36.59 12.71 -10.52
CA GLU A 329 -37.78 13.20 -11.25
C GLU A 329 -37.99 12.42 -12.55
N VAL A 330 -36.95 12.35 -13.40
CA VAL A 330 -37.02 11.68 -14.70
C VAL A 330 -37.21 10.17 -14.53
N ILE A 331 -36.43 9.51 -13.66
CA ILE A 331 -36.59 8.08 -13.38
C ILE A 331 -38.01 7.81 -12.85
N GLY A 332 -38.50 8.63 -11.92
CA GLY A 332 -39.87 8.54 -11.41
C GLY A 332 -40.94 8.58 -12.50
N ALA A 333 -40.77 9.46 -13.48
CA ALA A 333 -41.68 9.57 -14.63
C ALA A 333 -41.56 8.40 -15.61
N LEU A 334 -40.41 7.73 -15.69
CA LEU A 334 -40.15 6.61 -16.59
C LEU A 334 -40.49 5.25 -15.99
N LEU A 335 -40.42 5.10 -14.67
CA LEU A 335 -40.62 3.83 -13.94
C LEU A 335 -41.83 2.99 -14.40
N PRO A 336 -43.03 3.56 -14.62
CA PRO A 336 -44.18 2.78 -15.08
C PRO A 336 -43.98 2.09 -16.44
N ASP A 337 -43.09 2.62 -17.27
CA ASP A 337 -42.85 2.19 -18.64
C ASP A 337 -41.57 1.36 -18.80
N LEU A 338 -40.76 1.23 -17.75
CA LEU A 338 -39.52 0.45 -17.76
C LEU A 338 -39.83 -1.04 -17.55
N GLY A 339 -39.49 -1.87 -18.53
CA GLY A 339 -39.53 -3.34 -18.37
C GLY A 339 -38.39 -3.83 -17.49
N ARG A 340 -38.49 -5.03 -16.94
CA ARG A 340 -37.41 -5.63 -16.12
C ARG A 340 -36.12 -5.77 -16.95
N GLY A 341 -35.00 -5.31 -16.40
CA GLY A 341 -33.69 -5.35 -17.07
C GLY A 341 -33.43 -4.19 -18.03
N SER A 342 -34.25 -3.14 -18.03
CA SER A 342 -33.96 -1.92 -18.81
C SER A 342 -32.89 -1.09 -18.10
N VAL A 343 -32.08 -0.39 -18.88
CA VAL A 343 -31.06 0.53 -18.39
C VAL A 343 -31.37 1.93 -18.88
N VAL A 344 -31.37 2.89 -17.95
CA VAL A 344 -31.48 4.30 -18.29
C VAL A 344 -30.09 4.90 -18.25
N TYR A 345 -29.68 5.46 -19.37
CA TYR A 345 -28.46 6.23 -19.53
C TYR A 345 -28.77 7.72 -19.67
N VAL A 346 -27.76 8.55 -19.42
CA VAL A 346 -27.84 10.00 -19.62
C VAL A 346 -26.62 10.51 -20.37
N LEU A 347 -26.82 11.44 -21.29
CA LEU A 347 -25.70 12.19 -21.84
C LEU A 347 -25.19 13.16 -20.74
N PRO A 348 -23.91 13.13 -20.39
CA PRO A 348 -23.42 13.86 -19.23
C PRO A 348 -23.17 15.35 -19.50
N GLU A 349 -23.80 15.94 -20.52
CA GLU A 349 -23.85 17.38 -20.74
C GLU A 349 -25.25 17.74 -21.26
N PRO A 350 -25.84 18.85 -20.79
CA PRO A 350 -27.08 19.32 -21.34
C PRO A 350 -26.78 19.82 -22.76
N LEU A 351 -27.60 19.40 -23.69
CA LEU A 351 -27.40 19.68 -25.10
C LEU A 351 -28.49 20.61 -25.60
N HIS A 352 -28.11 21.47 -26.53
CA HIS A 352 -29.08 22.28 -27.25
C HIS A 352 -29.96 21.33 -28.06
N ALA A 353 -31.29 21.43 -27.96
CA ALA A 353 -32.19 20.45 -28.55
C ALA A 353 -31.99 20.23 -30.06
N ARG A 354 -31.52 21.26 -30.79
CA ARG A 354 -31.12 21.12 -32.21
C ARG A 354 -29.89 20.21 -32.40
N SER A 355 -28.93 20.26 -31.48
CA SER A 355 -27.73 19.42 -31.49
C SER A 355 -28.01 17.97 -31.09
N ALA A 356 -29.11 17.69 -30.40
CA ALA A 356 -29.58 16.32 -30.13
C ALA A 356 -29.81 15.53 -31.41
N VAL A 357 -30.26 16.26 -32.43
CA VAL A 357 -30.68 15.74 -33.73
C VAL A 357 -29.46 15.48 -34.61
N ASP A 358 -28.50 16.41 -34.63
CA ASP A 358 -27.27 16.31 -35.42
C ASP A 358 -26.30 15.22 -34.90
N ALA A 359 -26.31 14.95 -33.59
CA ALA A 359 -25.42 13.96 -32.99
C ALA A 359 -25.82 12.50 -33.30
N PHE A 360 -27.09 12.23 -33.66
CA PHE A 360 -27.62 10.85 -33.71
C PHE A 360 -28.51 10.49 -34.91
N GLY A 361 -28.72 11.40 -35.88
CA GLY A 361 -28.98 11.02 -37.27
C GLY A 361 -30.41 11.05 -37.82
N GLU A 362 -31.47 11.41 -37.08
CA GLU A 362 -32.85 11.61 -37.64
C GLU A 362 -33.75 12.61 -36.84
N PRO A 363 -34.78 13.24 -37.47
CA PRO A 363 -35.10 14.67 -37.26
C PRO A 363 -36.05 15.00 -36.10
N ALA A 364 -35.67 15.97 -35.28
CA ALA A 364 -36.46 16.80 -34.35
C ALA A 364 -37.33 16.08 -33.29
N LEU A 365 -36.97 16.26 -32.01
CA LEU A 365 -37.94 16.19 -30.93
C LEU A 365 -38.96 17.34 -31.14
N PRO A 366 -40.27 17.07 -31.22
CA PRO A 366 -41.26 18.12 -31.45
C PRO A 366 -41.23 19.16 -30.31
N ASN A 367 -41.35 20.44 -30.68
CA ASN A 367 -41.45 21.62 -29.79
C ASN A 367 -40.20 21.98 -28.95
N ALA A 368 -38.99 21.60 -29.37
CA ALA A 368 -37.75 21.94 -28.66
C ALA A 368 -36.97 23.11 -29.30
N ASP A 369 -37.66 24.12 -29.83
CA ASP A 369 -36.97 25.26 -30.44
C ASP A 369 -36.30 26.15 -29.38
N ALA A 370 -34.98 26.26 -29.47
CA ALA A 370 -34.09 27.16 -28.71
C ALA A 370 -33.88 26.86 -27.21
N VAL A 371 -33.94 25.59 -26.80
CA VAL A 371 -33.78 25.23 -25.39
C VAL A 371 -32.67 24.20 -25.18
N THR A 372 -31.85 24.42 -24.15
CA THR A 372 -30.81 23.50 -23.68
C THR A 372 -31.35 22.63 -22.57
N GLY A 373 -31.24 21.30 -22.70
CA GLY A 373 -31.84 20.35 -21.77
C GLY A 373 -31.08 19.04 -21.70
N TRP A 374 -31.58 18.11 -20.88
CA TRP A 374 -30.90 16.84 -20.60
C TRP A 374 -31.44 15.72 -21.49
N LEU A 375 -30.54 14.96 -22.12
CA LEU A 375 -30.91 13.80 -22.93
C LEU A 375 -30.64 12.51 -22.18
N PHE A 376 -31.66 11.67 -22.12
CA PHE A 376 -31.61 10.33 -21.58
C PHE A 376 -31.89 9.32 -22.69
N PHE A 377 -31.36 8.11 -22.51
CA PHE A 377 -31.56 6.99 -23.40
C PHE A 377 -32.01 5.78 -22.58
N ILE A 378 -33.11 5.16 -22.99
CA ILE A 378 -33.64 3.94 -22.38
C ILE A 378 -33.30 2.79 -23.30
N ASP A 379 -32.43 1.93 -22.79
CA ASP A 379 -32.09 0.66 -23.40
C ASP A 379 -32.94 -0.43 -22.76
N ARG A 380 -33.79 -1.08 -23.54
CA ARG A 380 -34.64 -2.17 -23.04
C ARG A 380 -33.98 -3.54 -23.18
N GLU A 381 -32.87 -3.63 -23.91
CA GLU A 381 -32.15 -4.87 -24.18
C GLU A 381 -30.63 -4.60 -24.10
N PRO A 382 -30.11 -4.26 -22.90
CA PRO A 382 -28.72 -3.88 -22.74
C PRO A 382 -27.75 -4.99 -23.20
N GLY A 383 -26.78 -4.60 -24.02
CA GLY A 383 -25.76 -5.51 -24.57
C GLY A 383 -26.11 -6.12 -25.92
N VAL A 384 -27.27 -5.78 -26.50
CA VAL A 384 -27.65 -6.16 -27.87
C VAL A 384 -27.15 -5.09 -28.85
N PRO A 385 -26.17 -5.39 -29.74
CA PRO A 385 -25.55 -4.37 -30.59
C PRO A 385 -26.30 -4.11 -31.92
N TRP A 386 -27.35 -4.87 -32.22
CA TRP A 386 -28.19 -4.71 -33.42
C TRP A 386 -29.56 -4.13 -33.05
N GLY A 387 -30.39 -3.76 -34.04
CA GLY A 387 -31.58 -2.97 -33.79
C GLY A 387 -32.58 -3.63 -32.83
N HIS A 388 -32.92 -2.92 -31.75
CA HIS A 388 -33.90 -3.32 -30.74
C HIS A 388 -34.71 -2.09 -30.27
N PRO A 389 -35.90 -2.29 -29.68
CA PRO A 389 -36.73 -1.18 -29.21
C PRO A 389 -36.03 -0.35 -28.13
N CYS A 390 -35.75 0.91 -28.43
CA CYS A 390 -35.15 1.88 -27.52
C CYS A 390 -35.98 3.17 -27.45
N GLU A 391 -35.65 4.05 -26.52
CA GLU A 391 -36.28 5.36 -26.43
C GLU A 391 -35.30 6.46 -26.01
N TYR A 392 -35.38 7.61 -26.68
CA TYR A 392 -34.73 8.84 -26.25
C TYR A 392 -35.73 9.69 -25.46
N VAL A 393 -35.26 10.28 -24.37
CA VAL A 393 -36.07 11.14 -23.51
C VAL A 393 -35.31 12.44 -23.28
N PHE A 394 -35.87 13.56 -23.72
CA PHE A 394 -35.30 14.89 -23.50
C PHE A 394 -36.07 15.64 -22.42
N ARG A 395 -35.35 16.18 -21.44
CA ARG A 395 -35.90 16.98 -20.34
C ARG A 395 -35.51 18.44 -20.52
N ALA A 396 -36.48 19.28 -20.85
CA ALA A 396 -36.31 20.73 -20.98
C ALA A 396 -36.23 21.42 -19.59
N PRO A 397 -35.65 22.62 -19.47
CA PRO A 397 -35.50 23.36 -18.20
C PRO A 397 -36.82 23.60 -17.44
N ASP A 398 -37.92 23.76 -18.15
CA ASP A 398 -39.28 23.93 -17.62
C ASP A 398 -39.87 22.65 -17.00
N GLY A 399 -39.19 21.51 -17.12
CA GLY A 399 -39.63 20.21 -16.62
C GLY A 399 -40.35 19.35 -17.66
N THR A 400 -40.54 19.85 -18.88
CA THR A 400 -41.21 19.09 -19.95
C THR A 400 -40.35 17.92 -20.40
N LEU A 401 -40.96 16.72 -20.48
CA LEU A 401 -40.33 15.50 -20.99
C LEU A 401 -40.86 15.16 -22.39
N THR A 402 -39.96 15.14 -23.36
CA THR A 402 -40.27 14.72 -24.73
C THR A 402 -39.64 13.36 -25.01
N ARG A 403 -40.46 12.38 -25.40
CA ARG A 403 -40.01 11.01 -25.66
C ARG A 403 -40.07 10.67 -27.14
N ARG A 404 -39.12 9.86 -27.61
CA ARG A 404 -39.10 9.35 -28.98
C ARG A 404 -38.56 7.93 -29.01
N ARG A 405 -39.35 7.02 -29.59
CA ARG A 405 -38.91 5.66 -29.83
C ARG A 405 -37.84 5.62 -30.92
N ALA A 406 -36.88 4.73 -30.73
CA ALA A 406 -35.83 4.40 -31.67
C ALA A 406 -35.71 2.88 -31.80
N ILE A 407 -35.09 2.44 -32.89
CA ILE A 407 -34.85 1.01 -33.16
C ILE A 407 -33.36 0.70 -33.11
N TRP A 408 -32.50 1.72 -32.94
CA TRP A 408 -31.05 1.56 -32.85
C TRP A 408 -30.51 2.30 -31.62
N PRO A 409 -29.56 1.72 -30.88
CA PRO A 409 -28.83 2.46 -29.87
C PRO A 409 -28.03 3.61 -30.51
N PRO A 410 -27.70 4.67 -29.75
CA PRO A 410 -26.93 5.79 -30.27
C PRO A 410 -25.56 5.31 -30.77
N ALA A 411 -25.12 5.83 -31.93
CA ALA A 411 -23.81 5.52 -32.52
C ALA A 411 -22.61 5.89 -31.63
N GLY A 412 -22.83 6.62 -30.54
CA GLY A 412 -21.84 6.93 -29.50
C GLY A 412 -22.39 6.65 -28.09
N ILE A 413 -22.94 5.46 -27.85
CA ILE A 413 -23.47 5.04 -26.54
C ILE A 413 -22.42 5.10 -25.42
N ASP A 414 -21.14 4.98 -25.77
CA ASP A 414 -19.99 5.18 -24.88
C ASP A 414 -19.93 6.58 -24.25
N LYS A 415 -20.56 7.57 -24.88
CA LYS A 415 -20.69 8.93 -24.35
C LYS A 415 -21.78 9.05 -23.29
N PHE A 416 -22.66 8.05 -23.16
CA PHE A 416 -23.73 8.04 -22.18
C PHE A 416 -23.30 7.31 -20.89
N VAL A 417 -23.79 7.79 -19.75
CA VAL A 417 -23.50 7.19 -18.44
C VAL A 417 -24.74 6.47 -17.92
N PRO A 418 -24.65 5.20 -17.50
CA PRO A 418 -25.78 4.49 -16.89
C PRO A 418 -26.13 5.09 -15.54
N ILE A 419 -27.41 5.39 -15.31
CA ILE A 419 -27.89 6.01 -14.06
C ILE A 419 -28.97 5.21 -13.34
N PHE A 420 -29.59 4.22 -13.99
CA PHE A 420 -30.62 3.39 -13.39
C PHE A 420 -30.75 2.03 -14.11
N TRP A 421 -31.08 0.99 -13.35
CA TRP A 421 -31.31 -0.38 -13.80
C TRP A 421 -32.64 -0.86 -13.20
N SER A 422 -33.60 -1.30 -14.03
CA SER A 422 -34.96 -1.68 -13.62
C SER A 422 -35.18 -3.17 -13.35
#